data_AF-A0A354PD78-F1
#
_entry.id   AF-A0A354PD78-F1
#
_cell.length_a   1.000
_cell.length_b   1.000
_cell.length_c   1.000
_cell.angle_alpha   90.00
_cell.angle_beta   90.00
_cell.angle_gamma   90.00
#
_symmetry.space_group_name_H-M   'P 1'
#
loop_
_entity.id
_entity.type
_entity.pdbx_description
1 polymer ?
#
loop_
_entity_poly.entity_id
_entity_poly.type
_entity_poly.pdbx_seq_one_letter_code
_entity_poly.pdbx_strand_id
1 'polypeptide(L)'
;MRFGLTIEEFVELERKPIARGDRPLTIEEAAEHMRQRGYCCRPESLKLLMKGRPLEASNRIWSRDLIESCCDYFETHEFFTPYVEMCRVLGCNYFAFLRALKDASELESERYGTRIRMDDQFFVMHRSPAREEHPAVITFTLCEDIRDRLIRGEGV
;
A
#
# COMPACT_ATOMS: atom_id res chain seq x y z
N MET A 1 -22.31 0.83 -1.54
CA MET A 1 -20.88 0.59 -1.85
C MET A 1 -20.76 -0.69 -2.64
N ARG A 2 -20.21 -0.62 -3.84
CA ARG A 2 -19.98 -1.78 -4.71
C ARG A 2 -18.52 -2.21 -4.56
N PHE A 3 -18.27 -3.46 -4.19
CA PHE A 3 -16.93 -4.01 -4.10
C PHE A 3 -16.61 -4.76 -5.41
N GLY A 4 -15.65 -4.25 -6.18
CA GLY A 4 -15.13 -4.91 -7.38
C GLY A 4 -15.84 -4.57 -8.69
N LEU A 5 -15.20 -4.98 -9.79
CA LEU A 5 -15.69 -4.87 -11.16
C LEU A 5 -16.91 -5.78 -11.38
N THR A 6 -17.79 -5.40 -12.30
CA THR A 6 -18.83 -6.30 -12.81
C THR A 6 -18.23 -7.37 -13.72
N ILE A 7 -19.00 -8.43 -13.94
CA ILE A 7 -18.69 -9.44 -14.95
C ILE A 7 -18.55 -8.77 -16.34
N GLU A 8 -19.35 -7.75 -16.65
CA GLU A 8 -19.33 -7.05 -17.93
C GLU A 8 -18.08 -6.16 -18.06
N GLU A 9 -17.75 -5.38 -17.03
CA GLU A 9 -16.56 -4.51 -16.97
C GLU A 9 -15.26 -5.34 -17.07
N PHE A 10 -15.22 -6.50 -16.43
CA PHE A 10 -14.08 -7.41 -16.55
C PHE A 10 -14.01 -8.08 -17.93
N VAL A 11 -15.15 -8.46 -18.52
CA VAL A 11 -15.18 -9.06 -19.87
C VAL A 11 -14.72 -8.06 -20.93
N GLU A 12 -15.00 -6.76 -20.76
CA GLU A 12 -14.44 -5.72 -21.64
C GLU A 12 -12.92 -5.60 -21.50
N LEU A 13 -12.39 -5.69 -20.29
CA LEU A 13 -10.94 -5.71 -20.04
C LEU A 13 -10.26 -6.98 -20.58
N GLU A 14 -10.88 -8.14 -20.42
CA GLU A 14 -10.41 -9.45 -20.94
C GLU A 14 -10.38 -9.49 -22.47
N ARG A 15 -11.27 -8.74 -23.14
CA ARG A 15 -11.33 -8.66 -24.61
C ARG A 15 -10.26 -7.75 -25.21
N LYS A 16 -9.53 -6.95 -24.41
CA LYS A 16 -8.43 -6.14 -24.93
C LYS A 16 -7.30 -7.08 -25.40
N PRO A 17 -6.88 -6.98 -26.67
CA PRO A 17 -5.85 -7.85 -27.20
C PRO A 17 -4.54 -7.61 -26.44
N ILE A 18 -3.95 -8.68 -25.90
CA ILE A 18 -2.61 -8.65 -25.31
C ILE A 18 -1.63 -8.30 -26.45
N ALA A 19 -0.93 -7.18 -26.33
CA ALA A 19 0.04 -6.75 -27.32
C ALA A 19 1.10 -7.84 -27.54
N ARG A 20 1.43 -8.13 -28.82
CA ARG A 20 2.43 -9.14 -29.18
C ARG A 20 3.81 -8.72 -28.67
N GLY A 21 4.24 -9.29 -27.55
CA GLY A 21 5.55 -9.03 -26.94
C GLY A 21 5.57 -9.21 -25.42
N ASP A 22 4.42 -9.08 -24.76
CA ASP A 22 4.34 -9.18 -23.30
C ASP A 22 4.19 -10.64 -22.85
N ARG A 23 5.19 -11.11 -22.11
CA ARG A 23 5.07 -12.35 -21.36
C ARG A 23 4.06 -12.10 -20.23
N PRO A 24 2.97 -12.88 -20.12
CA PRO A 24 2.00 -12.69 -19.05
C PRO A 24 2.68 -12.81 -17.68
N LEU A 25 2.40 -11.85 -16.80
CA LEU A 25 2.90 -11.86 -15.44
C LEU A 25 2.12 -12.87 -14.60
N THR A 26 2.81 -13.45 -13.62
CA THR A 26 2.17 -14.19 -12.55
C THR A 26 1.34 -13.25 -11.68
N ILE A 27 0.39 -13.80 -10.94
CA ILE A 27 -0.44 -13.01 -10.02
C ILE A 27 0.40 -12.38 -8.89
N GLU A 28 1.51 -13.01 -8.53
CA GLU A 28 2.50 -12.49 -7.60
C GLU A 28 3.24 -11.26 -8.18
N GLU A 29 3.67 -11.31 -9.43
CA GLU A 29 4.30 -10.18 -10.14
C GLU A 29 3.31 -9.03 -10.38
N ALA A 30 2.06 -9.34 -10.70
CA ALA A 30 1.00 -8.33 -10.83
C ALA A 30 0.69 -7.63 -9.51
N ALA A 31 0.57 -8.40 -8.42
CA ALA A 31 0.39 -7.85 -7.08
C ALA A 31 1.58 -6.97 -6.67
N GLU A 32 2.80 -7.40 -6.99
CA GLU A 32 4.00 -6.61 -6.72
C GLU A 32 4.03 -5.29 -7.50
N HIS A 33 3.67 -5.30 -8.79
CA HIS A 33 3.55 -4.08 -9.58
C HIS A 33 2.53 -3.10 -9.00
N MET A 34 1.37 -3.59 -8.56
CA MET A 34 0.36 -2.76 -7.90
C MET A 34 0.85 -2.26 -6.52
N ARG A 35 1.59 -3.06 -5.77
CA ARG A 35 2.22 -2.63 -4.51
C ARG A 35 3.29 -1.57 -4.68
N GLN A 36 4.08 -1.64 -5.74
CA GLN A 36 5.07 -0.61 -6.08
C GLN A 36 4.41 0.74 -6.37
N ARG A 37 3.16 0.73 -6.86
CA ARG A 37 2.31 1.93 -6.98
C ARG A 37 1.59 2.35 -5.70
N GLY A 38 1.79 1.62 -4.61
CA GLY A 38 1.23 1.93 -3.29
C GLY A 38 -0.07 1.22 -2.95
N TYR A 39 -0.66 0.44 -3.86
CA TYR A 39 -1.89 -0.31 -3.56
C TYR A 39 -1.59 -1.44 -2.57
N CYS A 40 -2.43 -1.64 -1.55
CA CYS A 40 -2.32 -2.78 -0.62
C CYS A 40 -2.82 -4.07 -1.30
N CYS A 41 -2.15 -4.43 -2.40
CA CYS A 41 -2.54 -5.54 -3.26
C CYS A 41 -1.82 -6.81 -2.81
N ARG A 42 -2.59 -7.72 -2.19
CA ARG A 42 -2.11 -9.08 -1.88
C ARG A 42 -2.45 -10.00 -3.05
N PRO A 43 -1.60 -10.99 -3.39
CA PRO A 43 -1.95 -11.99 -4.40
C PRO A 43 -3.30 -12.66 -4.11
N GLU A 44 -3.63 -12.87 -2.85
CA GLU A 44 -4.93 -13.43 -2.40
C GLU A 44 -6.10 -12.49 -2.75
N SER A 45 -5.91 -11.17 -2.66
CA SER A 45 -6.90 -10.18 -3.06
C SER A 45 -7.17 -10.24 -4.56
N LEU A 46 -6.11 -10.41 -5.36
CA LEU A 46 -6.25 -10.63 -6.80
C LEU A 46 -6.93 -11.97 -7.08
N LYS A 47 -6.57 -13.04 -6.37
CA LYS A 47 -7.23 -14.37 -6.49
C LYS A 47 -8.72 -14.30 -6.18
N LEU A 48 -9.13 -13.46 -5.23
CA LEU A 48 -10.54 -13.23 -4.87
C LEU A 48 -11.31 -12.49 -5.98
N LEU A 49 -10.69 -11.50 -6.64
CA LEU A 49 -11.25 -10.86 -7.84
C LEU A 49 -11.45 -11.85 -8.99
N MET A 50 -10.80 -13.01 -8.93
CA MET A 50 -10.85 -14.07 -9.94
C MET A 50 -11.73 -15.27 -9.53
N LYS A 51 -12.35 -15.22 -8.34
CA LYS A 51 -13.12 -16.35 -7.79
C LYS A 51 -14.35 -16.63 -8.65
N GLY A 52 -14.34 -17.79 -9.34
CA GLY A 52 -15.35 -18.20 -10.32
C GLY A 52 -14.78 -18.66 -11.67
N ARG A 53 -13.46 -18.58 -11.88
CA ARG A 53 -12.79 -19.00 -13.12
C ARG A 53 -11.76 -20.12 -12.93
N PRO A 54 -11.42 -20.89 -13.98
CA PRO A 54 -10.37 -21.92 -13.92
C PRO A 54 -9.00 -21.31 -13.62
N LEU A 55 -8.27 -21.86 -12.63
CA LEU A 55 -6.95 -21.41 -12.19
C LEU A 55 -5.90 -21.35 -13.33
N GLU A 56 -6.04 -22.13 -14.39
CA GLU A 56 -5.07 -22.16 -15.50
C GLU A 56 -5.06 -20.87 -16.33
N ALA A 57 -6.16 -20.11 -16.30
CA ALA A 57 -6.24 -18.78 -16.88
C ALA A 57 -5.60 -17.71 -15.95
N SER A 58 -5.41 -18.01 -14.66
CA SER A 58 -5.10 -16.97 -13.67
C SER A 58 -3.69 -16.42 -13.70
N ASN A 59 -2.74 -17.19 -14.25
CA ASN A 59 -1.34 -16.81 -14.38
C ASN A 59 -0.96 -16.41 -15.81
N ARG A 60 -1.94 -16.29 -16.72
CA ARG A 60 -1.71 -16.00 -18.15
C ARG A 60 -2.41 -14.74 -18.65
N ILE A 61 -3.08 -14.00 -17.77
CA ILE A 61 -3.88 -12.82 -18.15
C ILE A 61 -3.28 -11.48 -17.70
N TRP A 62 -2.33 -11.46 -16.75
CA TRP A 62 -1.77 -10.20 -16.24
C TRP A 62 -0.75 -9.64 -17.23
N SER A 63 -1.22 -9.03 -18.31
CA SER A 63 -0.39 -8.13 -19.11
C SER A 63 -0.13 -6.85 -18.34
N ARG A 64 0.92 -6.11 -18.74
CA ARG A 64 1.16 -4.77 -18.18
C ARG A 64 -0.04 -3.86 -18.42
N ASP A 65 -0.66 -3.92 -19.59
CA ASP A 65 -1.86 -3.15 -19.94
C ASP A 65 -3.07 -3.45 -19.04
N LEU A 66 -3.25 -4.70 -18.61
CA LEU A 66 -4.34 -5.06 -17.70
C LEU A 66 -4.06 -4.52 -16.29
N ILE A 67 -2.80 -4.58 -15.83
CA ILE A 67 -2.38 -3.99 -14.56
C ILE A 67 -2.60 -2.48 -14.58
N GLU A 68 -2.17 -1.80 -15.66
CA GLU A 68 -2.40 -0.37 -15.87
C GLU A 68 -3.90 -0.06 -15.86
N SER A 69 -4.73 -0.81 -16.60
CA SER A 69 -6.18 -0.60 -16.60
C SER A 69 -6.83 -0.82 -15.22
N CYS A 70 -6.34 -1.76 -14.42
CA CYS A 70 -6.80 -1.95 -13.04
C CYS A 70 -6.36 -0.81 -12.13
N CYS A 71 -5.14 -0.30 -12.28
CA CYS A 71 -4.69 0.90 -11.59
C CYS A 71 -5.53 2.11 -11.98
N ASP A 72 -5.74 2.36 -13.28
CA ASP A 72 -6.60 3.44 -13.78
C ASP A 72 -8.02 3.35 -13.20
N TYR A 73 -8.57 2.14 -13.11
CA TYR A 73 -9.86 1.91 -12.47
C TYR A 73 -9.84 2.26 -10.98
N PHE A 74 -8.80 1.84 -10.24
CA PHE A 74 -8.65 2.22 -8.83
C PHE A 74 -8.47 3.72 -8.65
N GLU A 75 -7.74 4.39 -9.56
CA GLU A 75 -7.51 5.83 -9.55
C GLU A 75 -8.79 6.61 -9.86
N THR A 76 -9.51 6.21 -10.90
CA THR A 76 -10.77 6.83 -11.34
C THR A 76 -11.88 6.73 -10.28
N HIS A 77 -11.84 5.67 -9.47
CA HIS A 77 -12.84 5.41 -8.43
C HIS A 77 -12.34 5.74 -7.02
N GLU A 78 -11.21 6.45 -6.92
CA GLU A 78 -10.60 6.85 -5.66
C GLU A 78 -10.42 5.70 -4.65
N PHE A 79 -10.17 4.48 -5.15
CA PHE A 79 -9.75 3.33 -4.34
C PHE A 79 -8.29 3.49 -3.91
N PHE A 80 -7.98 4.64 -3.33
CA PHE A 80 -6.78 4.91 -2.58
C PHE A 80 -7.05 4.63 -1.10
N THR A 81 -6.03 4.19 -0.37
CA THR A 81 -6.01 4.56 1.05
C THR A 81 -5.54 6.02 1.10
N PRO A 82 -6.18 6.91 1.88
CA PRO A 82 -5.71 8.30 2.03
C PRO A 82 -4.22 8.41 2.37
N TYR A 83 -3.67 7.39 3.04
CA TYR A 83 -2.26 7.25 3.35
C TYR A 83 -1.33 7.09 2.13
N VAL A 84 -1.78 6.47 1.04
CA VAL A 84 -0.95 6.27 -0.16
C VAL A 84 -0.78 7.58 -0.91
N GLU A 85 -1.87 8.33 -1.09
CA GLU A 85 -1.81 9.65 -1.70
C GLU A 85 -0.99 10.62 -0.85
N MET A 86 -1.15 10.57 0.48
CA MET A 86 -0.29 11.30 1.40
C MET A 86 1.19 10.94 1.20
N CYS A 87 1.56 9.65 1.16
CA CYS A 87 2.94 9.23 0.95
C CYS A 87 3.49 9.74 -0.39
N ARG A 88 2.69 9.68 -1.46
CA ARG A 88 3.04 10.21 -2.78
C ARG A 88 3.37 11.71 -2.71
N VAL A 89 2.50 12.51 -2.09
CA VAL A 89 2.72 13.95 -1.87
C VAL A 89 3.94 14.22 -0.98
N LEU A 90 4.22 13.32 -0.04
CA LEU A 90 5.40 13.41 0.83
C LEU A 90 6.70 13.02 0.11
N GLY A 91 6.65 12.39 -1.07
CA GLY A 91 7.83 11.92 -1.79
C GLY A 91 8.37 10.59 -1.25
N CYS A 92 7.54 9.79 -0.59
CA CYS A 92 7.88 8.45 -0.11
C CYS A 92 6.83 7.43 -0.60
N ASN A 93 7.13 6.13 -0.48
CA ASN A 93 6.12 5.09 -0.68
C ASN A 93 5.54 4.65 0.67
N TYR A 94 4.35 4.05 0.64
CA TYR A 94 3.65 3.62 1.85
C TYR A 94 4.45 2.60 2.69
N PHE A 95 5.30 1.78 2.05
CA PHE A 95 6.17 0.85 2.77
C PHE A 95 7.25 1.57 3.58
N ALA A 96 7.84 2.63 3.03
CA ALA A 96 8.82 3.46 3.73
C ALA A 96 8.19 4.17 4.94
N PHE A 97 6.94 4.64 4.81
CA PHE A 97 6.17 5.18 5.93
C PHE A 97 5.95 4.12 7.04
N LEU A 98 5.43 2.94 6.69
CA LEU A 98 5.17 1.87 7.66
C LEU A 98 6.44 1.38 8.36
N ARG A 99 7.54 1.27 7.62
CA ARG A 99 8.83 0.87 8.18
C ARG A 99 9.33 1.90 9.19
N ALA A 100 9.30 3.18 8.85
CA ALA A 100 9.71 4.24 9.76
C ALA A 100 8.85 4.27 11.03
N LEU A 101 7.54 4.06 10.92
CA LEU A 101 6.63 3.99 12.07
C LEU A 101 6.91 2.76 12.95
N LYS A 102 7.19 1.61 12.33
CA LYS A 102 7.61 0.39 13.03
C LYS A 102 8.91 0.61 13.80
N ASP A 103 9.94 1.14 13.13
CA ASP A 103 11.25 1.37 13.72
C ASP A 103 11.15 2.31 14.94
N ALA A 104 10.34 3.36 14.85
CA ALA A 104 10.07 4.27 15.97
C ALA A 104 9.29 3.59 17.11
N SER A 105 8.27 2.79 16.78
CA SER A 105 7.50 2.02 17.76
C SER A 105 8.38 1.04 18.53
N GLU A 106 9.28 0.33 17.86
CA GLU A 106 10.21 -0.62 18.48
C GLU A 106 11.23 0.10 19.35
N LEU A 107 11.83 1.18 18.85
CA LEU A 107 12.81 1.99 19.58
C LEU A 107 12.23 2.55 20.90
N GLU A 108 11.04 3.15 20.84
CA GLU A 108 10.42 3.72 22.03
C GLU A 108 9.89 2.63 22.97
N SER A 109 9.46 1.48 22.43
CA SER A 109 9.08 0.33 23.27
C SER A 109 10.25 -0.18 24.08
N GLU A 110 11.44 -0.28 23.46
CA GLU A 110 12.68 -0.65 24.14
C GLU A 110 13.07 0.39 25.20
N ARG A 111 12.98 1.68 24.86
CA ARG A 111 13.32 2.79 25.76
C ARG A 111 12.46 2.79 27.04
N TYR A 112 11.16 2.56 26.92
CA TYR A 112 10.23 2.61 28.04
C TYR A 112 9.94 1.24 28.67
N GLY A 113 10.50 0.15 28.14
CA GLY A 113 10.28 -1.20 28.64
C GLY A 113 8.81 -1.67 28.54
N THR A 114 8.02 -1.05 27.67
CA THR A 114 6.61 -1.37 27.46
C THR A 114 6.26 -1.29 25.99
N ARG A 115 5.31 -2.11 25.53
CA ARG A 115 4.92 -2.13 24.12
C ARG A 115 4.14 -0.87 23.77
N ILE A 116 4.71 -0.03 22.92
CA ILE A 116 4.02 1.08 22.26
C ILE A 116 3.44 0.56 20.95
N ARG A 117 2.18 0.90 20.66
CA ARG A 117 1.51 0.46 19.44
C ARG A 117 2.09 1.20 18.23
N MET A 118 2.16 0.51 17.09
CA MET A 118 2.49 1.09 15.78
C MET A 118 1.28 1.86 15.24
N ASP A 119 0.92 2.93 15.94
CA ASP A 119 -0.21 3.82 15.67
C ASP A 119 0.37 5.21 15.39
N ASP A 120 0.16 5.74 14.20
CA ASP A 120 0.72 7.03 13.77
C ASP A 120 0.18 8.21 14.59
N GLN A 121 -0.93 8.04 15.31
CA GLN A 121 -1.45 9.05 16.23
C GLN A 121 -0.58 9.27 17.46
N PHE A 122 0.32 8.32 17.78
CA PHE A 122 1.24 8.44 18.92
C PHE A 122 2.54 9.14 18.58
N PHE A 123 2.76 9.47 17.31
CA PHE A 123 4.03 9.98 16.83
C PHE A 123 3.86 11.24 15.99
N VAL A 124 4.82 12.15 16.12
CA VAL A 124 5.03 13.25 15.20
C VAL A 124 5.85 12.73 14.02
N MET A 125 5.29 12.83 12.82
CA MET A 125 5.98 12.49 11.58
C MET A 125 6.90 13.64 11.14
N HIS A 126 8.14 13.30 10.78
CA HIS A 126 9.11 14.20 10.20
C HIS A 126 9.47 13.76 8.78
N ARG A 127 9.72 14.73 7.90
CA ARG A 127 10.10 14.51 6.50
C ARG A 127 11.40 15.24 6.17
N SER A 128 12.33 14.57 5.49
CA SER A 128 13.55 15.18 4.93
C SER A 128 13.91 14.57 3.56
N PRO A 129 14.19 15.35 2.49
CA PRO A 129 14.17 16.81 2.44
C PRO A 129 12.76 17.40 2.41
N ALA A 130 12.65 18.71 2.60
CA ALA A 130 11.38 19.39 2.73
C ALA A 130 10.57 19.47 1.42
N ARG A 131 11.15 19.34 0.20
CA ARG A 131 10.42 19.31 -1.10
C ARG A 131 11.19 18.62 -2.26
N GLU A 132 10.39 17.95 -3.10
CA GLU A 132 10.48 17.52 -4.53
C GLU A 132 11.77 16.98 -5.17
N GLU A 133 12.98 17.33 -4.74
CA GLU A 133 14.17 16.98 -5.54
C GLU A 133 14.69 15.55 -5.30
N HIS A 134 14.36 14.94 -4.15
CA HIS A 134 14.85 13.62 -3.75
C HIS A 134 13.78 12.79 -3.02
N PRO A 135 13.90 11.44 -3.05
CA PRO A 135 13.08 10.57 -2.21
C PRO A 135 13.14 11.01 -0.75
N ALA A 136 11.98 11.21 -0.14
CA ALA A 136 11.89 11.68 1.22
C ALA A 136 12.13 10.53 2.22
N VAL A 137 12.98 10.80 3.21
CA VAL A 137 13.12 10.01 4.42
C VAL A 137 12.05 10.44 5.40
N ILE A 138 11.26 9.48 5.86
CA ILE A 138 10.27 9.65 6.91
C ILE A 138 10.86 9.13 8.21
N THR A 139 10.72 9.91 9.29
CA THR A 139 11.03 9.48 10.65
C THR A 139 9.89 9.88 11.58
N PHE A 140 9.84 9.27 12.76
CA PHE A 140 8.79 9.50 13.75
C PHE A 140 9.41 9.74 15.13
N THR A 141 8.84 10.68 15.86
CA THR A 141 9.19 10.96 17.27
C THR A 141 7.96 10.81 18.13
N LEU A 142 8.06 10.15 19.29
CA LEU A 142 6.92 9.96 20.19
C LEU A 142 6.35 11.31 20.66
N CYS A 143 5.03 11.46 20.57
CA CYS A 143 4.30 12.63 21.07
C CYS A 143 4.57 12.84 22.58
N GLU A 144 4.66 14.11 22.98
CA GLU A 144 5.03 14.47 24.35
C GLU A 144 4.00 14.03 25.39
N ASP A 145 2.71 14.10 25.06
CA ASP A 145 1.63 13.65 25.94
C ASP A 145 1.68 12.14 26.19
N ILE A 146 1.95 11.35 25.14
CA ILE A 146 2.15 9.90 25.24
C ILE A 146 3.40 9.58 26.08
N ARG A 147 4.48 10.34 25.88
CA ARG A 147 5.72 10.23 26.66
C ARG A 147 5.47 10.47 28.15
N ASP A 148 4.75 11.54 28.48
CA ASP A 148 4.43 11.89 29.87
C ASP A 148 3.59 10.82 30.55
N ARG A 149 2.62 10.24 29.84
CA ARG A 149 1.80 9.11 30.32
C ARG A 149 2.67 7.91 30.65
N LEU A 150 3.59 7.55 29.76
CA LEU A 150 4.53 6.44 29.97
C LEU A 150 5.44 6.67 31.19
N ILE A 151 5.97 7.88 31.36
CA ILE A 151 6.80 8.24 32.53
C ILE A 151 5.99 8.13 33.83
N ARG A 152 4.71 8.46 33.81
CA ARG A 152 3.79 8.31 34.94
C ARG A 152 3.31 6.86 35.16
N GLY A 153 3.70 5.91 34.30
CA GLY A 153 3.24 4.52 34.35
C GLY A 153 1.80 4.30 33.89
N GLU A 154 1.23 5.26 33.16
CA GLU A 154 -0.10 5.16 32.57
C GLU A 154 -0.03 4.36 31.26
N GLY A 155 -1.04 3.53 30.99
CA GLY A 155 -1.11 2.74 29.75
C GLY A 155 -1.44 3.60 28.51
N VAL A 156 -1.02 3.14 27.32
CA VAL A 156 -1.18 3.79 26.00
C VAL A 156 -1.60 2.78 24.91
#